data_AF-A0A7X5AMK3-F1
#
_entry.id   AF-A0A7X5AMK3-F1
#
_cell.length_a   1.000
_cell.length_b   1.000
_cell.length_c   1.000
_cell.angle_alpha   90.00
_cell.angle_beta   90.00
_cell.angle_gamma   90.00
#
_symmetry.space_group_name_H-M   'P 1'
#
loop_
_entity.id
_entity.type
_entity.pdbx_description
1 polymer ?
#
loop_
_entity_poly.entity_id
_entity_poly.type
_entity_poly.pdbx_seq_one_letter_code
_entity_poly.pdbx_strand_id
1 'polypeptide(L)'
;MADQHAPRATSTLTLTDDRLAAELLTLRDCLRWAASEFHLAGLFHGHGSDSPWDEAVALTLGALHLPWNVDPAVLDARLLPMERSRIVALVRSRIVHRRPLPYLLGEAWFAGLPFDVDERVLIPRSPIAELVESGFDAWFPEEPPHRVLDLCAGSGCIGIATALHLPTSEVDLADISQEALAVARQNISRHDVGARVRAVASDLFDALPGRYDLIVSNPPYVDARDLAIMPAEFRHEPALALGSGADGLDITRRILSEAREHLTERGVLIVEVGNSDHHLEAAFPEVPFLWLDFERGGQGVFALTADELDAHAASFA
;
A
#
# COMPACT_ATOMS: atom_id res chain seq x y z
N MET A 1 12.93 42.52 -16.84
CA MET A 1 13.10 41.72 -18.07
C MET A 1 13.70 40.39 -17.65
N ALA A 2 12.87 39.38 -17.43
CA ALA A 2 13.31 38.02 -17.16
C ALA A 2 13.27 37.23 -18.47
N ASP A 3 14.33 36.45 -18.69
CA ASP A 3 14.68 35.78 -19.93
C ASP A 3 13.59 34.79 -20.38
N GLN A 4 12.98 35.07 -21.53
CA GLN A 4 12.04 34.18 -22.21
C GLN A 4 12.83 33.42 -23.29
N HIS A 5 13.12 32.14 -23.04
CA HIS A 5 13.55 31.07 -23.96
C HIS A 5 14.79 30.30 -23.48
N ALA A 6 14.74 29.68 -22.30
CA ALA A 6 15.39 28.38 -22.19
C ALA A 6 14.63 27.41 -23.12
N PRO A 7 15.30 26.71 -24.06
CA PRO A 7 14.62 25.70 -24.88
C PRO A 7 13.98 24.67 -23.94
N ARG A 8 12.66 24.46 -24.05
CA ARG A 8 11.98 23.39 -23.33
C ARG A 8 12.70 22.09 -23.67
N ALA A 9 13.25 21.42 -22.65
CA ALA A 9 13.91 20.14 -22.82
C ALA A 9 12.95 19.18 -23.56
N THR A 10 13.39 18.68 -24.71
CA THR A 10 12.56 17.84 -25.57
C THR A 10 12.73 16.38 -25.14
N SER A 11 11.61 15.71 -24.88
CA SER A 11 11.60 14.28 -24.53
C SER A 11 12.25 13.43 -25.62
N THR A 12 13.08 12.49 -25.20
CA THR A 12 13.71 11.50 -26.10
C THR A 12 12.72 10.43 -26.56
N LEU A 13 11.51 10.38 -25.98
CA LEU A 13 10.43 9.49 -26.43
C LEU A 13 9.88 9.84 -27.82
N THR A 14 10.35 10.94 -28.43
CA THR A 14 10.17 11.22 -29.86
C THR A 14 10.91 10.22 -30.77
N LEU A 15 11.90 9.51 -30.23
CA LEU A 15 12.55 8.38 -30.90
C LEU A 15 11.68 7.12 -30.78
N THR A 16 11.86 6.20 -31.73
CA THR A 16 11.22 4.87 -31.69
C THR A 16 11.82 4.01 -30.58
N ASP A 17 11.05 3.05 -30.07
CA ASP A 17 11.50 2.13 -29.02
C ASP A 17 12.73 1.32 -29.47
N ASP A 18 12.75 0.86 -30.72
CA ASP A 18 13.89 0.15 -31.29
C ASP A 18 15.17 1.00 -31.29
N ARG A 19 15.03 2.30 -31.58
CA ARG A 19 16.18 3.22 -31.59
C ARG A 19 16.68 3.50 -30.19
N LEU A 20 15.80 3.70 -29.21
CA LEU A 20 16.17 3.85 -27.81
C LEU A 20 16.86 2.58 -27.29
N ALA A 21 16.26 1.41 -27.53
CA ALA A 21 16.80 0.13 -27.10
C ALA A 21 18.14 -0.20 -27.75
N ALA A 22 18.42 0.28 -28.98
CA ALA A 22 19.71 0.09 -29.63
C ALA A 22 20.86 0.84 -28.93
N GLU A 23 20.59 2.02 -28.38
CA GLU A 23 21.59 2.95 -27.84
C GLU A 23 21.81 2.82 -26.31
N LEU A 24 20.78 2.40 -25.55
CA LEU A 24 20.87 2.26 -24.09
C LEU A 24 21.54 0.93 -23.70
N LEU A 25 22.88 0.88 -23.74
CA LEU A 25 23.63 -0.38 -23.68
C LEU A 25 23.72 -1.01 -22.29
N THR A 26 23.71 -0.20 -21.24
CA THR A 26 23.89 -0.65 -19.85
C THR A 26 22.68 -0.32 -18.98
N LEU A 27 22.62 -0.93 -17.79
CA LEU A 27 21.62 -0.60 -16.80
C LEU A 27 21.74 0.86 -16.33
N ARG A 28 22.97 1.38 -16.20
CA ARG A 28 23.24 2.79 -15.89
C ARG A 28 22.68 3.74 -16.94
N ASP A 29 22.82 3.39 -18.23
CA ASP A 29 22.27 4.20 -19.33
C ASP A 29 20.75 4.29 -19.22
N CYS A 30 20.11 3.15 -19.00
CA CYS A 30 18.66 3.02 -18.85
C CYS A 30 18.13 3.78 -17.63
N LEU A 31 18.79 3.65 -16.48
CA LEU A 31 18.40 4.31 -15.23
C LEU A 31 18.47 5.83 -15.37
N ARG A 32 19.62 6.36 -15.80
CA ARG A 32 19.80 7.81 -16.03
C ARG A 32 18.80 8.33 -17.06
N TRP A 33 18.53 7.57 -18.12
CA TRP A 33 17.53 7.91 -19.13
C TRP A 33 16.12 7.97 -18.54
N ALA A 34 15.67 6.92 -17.85
CA ALA A 34 14.35 6.83 -17.25
C ALA A 34 14.11 7.97 -16.26
N ALA A 35 15.06 8.24 -15.35
CA ALA A 35 14.95 9.34 -14.39
C ALA A 35 14.80 10.71 -15.08
N SER A 36 15.51 10.93 -16.19
CA SER A 36 15.39 12.16 -16.97
C SER A 36 14.00 12.30 -17.60
N GLU A 37 13.48 11.23 -18.21
CA GLU A 37 12.16 11.24 -18.85
C GLU A 37 11.03 11.35 -17.82
N PHE A 38 11.15 10.72 -16.65
CA PHE A 38 10.20 10.86 -15.55
C PHE A 38 10.12 12.29 -15.02
N HIS A 39 11.29 12.93 -14.83
CA HIS A 39 11.34 14.34 -14.44
C HIS A 39 10.70 15.24 -15.50
N LEU A 40 11.04 15.05 -16.78
CA LEU A 40 10.47 15.83 -17.88
C LEU A 40 8.95 15.64 -18.04
N ALA A 41 8.46 14.43 -17.79
CA ALA A 41 7.03 14.12 -17.87
C ALA A 41 6.23 14.72 -16.70
N GLY A 42 6.88 15.16 -15.61
CA GLY A 42 6.21 15.63 -14.41
C GLY A 42 5.28 14.56 -13.85
N LEU A 43 5.80 13.35 -13.65
CA LEU A 43 5.05 12.26 -13.03
C LEU A 43 4.78 12.58 -11.56
N PHE A 44 3.63 12.11 -11.06
CA PHE A 44 3.40 12.06 -9.62
C PHE A 44 4.01 10.77 -9.06
N HIS A 45 4.67 10.88 -7.90
CA HIS A 45 5.30 9.79 -7.18
C HIS A 45 4.65 9.69 -5.78
N GLY A 46 4.28 8.48 -5.35
CA GLY A 46 3.53 8.24 -4.11
C GLY A 46 2.95 6.83 -3.97
N HIS A 47 3.33 5.91 -4.86
CA HIS A 47 2.93 4.49 -4.83
C HIS A 47 4.16 3.61 -4.52
N GLY A 48 4.94 4.00 -3.51
CA GLY A 48 6.18 3.32 -3.10
C GLY A 48 7.49 3.95 -3.61
N SER A 49 7.44 5.12 -4.24
CA SER A 49 8.61 5.93 -4.58
C SER A 49 8.27 7.41 -4.42
N ASP A 50 9.26 8.23 -4.06
CA ASP A 50 9.07 9.65 -3.75
C ASP A 50 9.73 10.58 -4.77
N SER A 51 10.55 10.02 -5.67
CA SER A 51 11.26 10.80 -6.66
C SER A 51 11.36 10.11 -8.03
N PRO A 52 11.57 10.88 -9.11
CA PRO A 52 11.87 10.32 -10.43
C PRO A 52 13.08 9.38 -10.42
N TRP A 53 14.05 9.63 -9.54
CA TRP A 53 15.24 8.79 -9.43
C TRP A 53 14.90 7.44 -8.79
N ASP A 54 14.19 7.44 -7.67
CA ASP A 54 13.84 6.21 -6.96
C ASP A 54 12.91 5.33 -7.80
N GLU A 55 11.93 5.92 -8.49
CA GLU A 55 11.06 5.18 -9.42
C GLU A 55 11.85 4.62 -10.61
N ALA A 56 12.87 5.34 -11.13
CA ALA A 56 13.73 4.83 -12.20
C ALA A 56 14.63 3.68 -11.76
N VAL A 57 15.15 3.72 -10.52
CA VAL A 57 15.88 2.60 -9.91
C VAL A 57 14.94 1.39 -9.81
N ALA A 58 13.77 1.55 -9.20
CA ALA A 58 12.79 0.49 -9.02
C ALA A 58 12.34 -0.10 -10.37
N LEU A 59 12.06 0.73 -11.38
CA LEU A 59 11.63 0.26 -12.70
C LEU A 59 12.73 -0.55 -13.39
N THR A 60 13.96 -0.04 -13.42
CA THR A 60 15.03 -0.69 -14.18
C THR A 60 15.50 -2.00 -13.52
N LEU A 61 15.53 -2.07 -12.19
CA LEU A 61 15.79 -3.33 -11.47
C LEU A 61 14.62 -4.30 -11.60
N GLY A 62 13.38 -3.84 -11.39
CA GLY A 62 12.17 -4.65 -11.47
C GLY A 62 11.96 -5.27 -12.86
N ALA A 63 12.24 -4.51 -13.93
CA ALA A 63 12.18 -5.00 -15.31
C ALA A 63 13.12 -6.20 -15.58
N LEU A 64 14.16 -6.35 -14.77
CA LEU A 64 15.17 -7.40 -14.86
C LEU A 64 15.06 -8.44 -13.74
N HIS A 65 14.05 -8.31 -12.86
CA HIS A 65 13.89 -9.14 -11.66
C HIS A 65 15.13 -9.12 -10.75
N LEU A 66 15.79 -7.95 -10.67
CA LEU A 66 16.93 -7.74 -9.80
C LEU A 66 16.47 -7.17 -8.46
N PRO A 67 17.09 -7.58 -7.34
CA PRO A 67 16.77 -7.02 -6.02
C PRO A 67 17.31 -5.59 -5.89
N TRP A 68 16.77 -4.83 -4.94
CA TRP A 68 17.19 -3.44 -4.69
C TRP A 68 18.64 -3.32 -4.18
N ASN A 69 19.17 -4.38 -3.57
CA ASN A 69 20.51 -4.44 -2.98
C ASN A 69 21.57 -5.09 -3.89
N VAL A 70 21.37 -5.05 -5.22
CA VAL A 70 22.40 -5.53 -6.18
C VAL A 70 23.74 -4.81 -5.99
N ASP A 71 24.82 -5.51 -6.30
CA ASP A 71 26.16 -4.91 -6.38
C ASP A 71 26.14 -3.73 -7.39
N PRO A 72 26.56 -2.52 -7.01
CA PRO A 72 26.61 -1.36 -7.91
C PRO A 72 27.37 -1.61 -9.22
N ALA A 73 28.30 -2.57 -9.26
CA ALA A 73 28.98 -2.97 -10.48
C ALA A 73 28.03 -3.49 -11.58
N VAL A 74 26.85 -4.00 -11.21
CA VAL A 74 25.81 -4.44 -12.15
C VAL A 74 25.30 -3.27 -13.01
N LEU A 75 25.39 -2.03 -12.54
CA LEU A 75 24.98 -0.86 -13.30
C LEU A 75 25.75 -0.72 -14.63
N ASP A 76 27.01 -1.17 -14.67
CA ASP A 76 27.86 -1.11 -15.86
C ASP A 76 27.77 -2.36 -16.74
N ALA A 77 26.97 -3.36 -16.34
CA ALA A 77 26.74 -4.56 -17.13
C ALA A 77 25.94 -4.25 -18.40
N ARG A 78 26.32 -4.89 -19.51
CA ARG A 78 25.60 -4.78 -20.78
C ARG A 78 24.28 -5.55 -20.69
N LEU A 79 23.22 -4.91 -21.16
CA LEU A 79 21.91 -5.51 -21.27
C LEU A 79 21.72 -6.19 -22.64
N LEU A 80 21.03 -7.32 -22.64
CA LEU A 80 20.56 -7.99 -23.85
C LEU A 80 19.54 -7.10 -24.59
N PRO A 81 19.36 -7.26 -25.92
CA PRO A 81 18.36 -6.51 -26.66
C PRO A 81 16.96 -6.55 -26.04
N MET A 82 16.50 -7.73 -25.62
CA MET A 82 15.17 -7.91 -25.03
C MET A 82 14.99 -7.17 -23.70
N GLU A 83 16.04 -7.11 -22.87
CA GLU A 83 16.04 -6.41 -21.57
C GLU A 83 15.89 -4.90 -21.78
N ARG A 84 16.64 -4.35 -22.74
CA ARG A 84 16.55 -2.94 -23.13
C ARG A 84 15.17 -2.59 -23.67
N SER A 85 14.64 -3.40 -24.58
CA SER A 85 13.28 -3.22 -25.12
C SER A 85 12.22 -3.24 -24.04
N ARG A 86 12.35 -4.14 -23.04
CA ARG A 86 11.42 -4.21 -21.91
C ARG A 86 11.45 -2.93 -21.06
N ILE A 87 12.65 -2.46 -20.68
CA ILE A 87 12.79 -1.23 -19.89
C ILE A 87 12.21 -0.03 -20.65
N VAL A 88 12.53 0.11 -21.94
CA VAL A 88 12.01 1.20 -22.79
C VAL A 88 10.48 1.17 -22.85
N ALA A 89 9.88 -0.01 -23.06
CA ALA A 89 8.44 -0.17 -23.10
C ALA A 89 7.78 0.20 -21.75
N LEU A 90 8.36 -0.20 -20.63
CA LEU A 90 7.85 0.13 -19.29
C LEU A 90 7.93 1.64 -19.00
N VAL A 91 9.06 2.30 -19.31
CA VAL A 91 9.22 3.76 -19.16
C VAL A 91 8.19 4.50 -20.02
N ARG A 92 8.02 4.10 -21.28
CA ARG A 92 7.01 4.71 -22.16
C ARG A 92 5.61 4.51 -21.61
N SER A 93 5.27 3.29 -21.19
CA SER A 93 3.97 2.98 -20.60
C SER A 93 3.68 3.83 -19.36
N ARG A 94 4.66 3.94 -18.45
CA ARG A 94 4.58 4.78 -17.23
C ARG A 94 4.29 6.24 -17.55
N ILE A 95 4.93 6.80 -18.56
CA ILE A 95 4.78 8.21 -18.96
C ILE A 95 3.47 8.46 -19.70
N VAL A 96 3.13 7.60 -20.67
CA VAL A 96 1.96 7.78 -21.54
C VAL A 96 0.67 7.51 -20.79
N HIS A 97 0.62 6.43 -20.02
CA HIS A 97 -0.61 5.99 -19.34
C HIS A 97 -0.71 6.48 -17.90
N ARG A 98 0.39 6.98 -17.32
CA ARG A 98 0.46 7.38 -15.90
C ARG A 98 0.07 6.24 -14.95
N ARG A 99 0.24 4.97 -15.38
CA ARG A 99 -0.02 3.81 -14.53
C ARG A 99 1.06 3.74 -13.45
N PRO A 100 0.71 3.59 -12.16
CA PRO A 100 1.68 3.39 -11.08
C PRO A 100 2.67 2.27 -11.40
N LEU A 101 3.93 2.46 -11.01
CA LEU A 101 4.99 1.47 -11.25
C LEU A 101 4.65 0.07 -10.71
N PRO A 102 4.09 -0.09 -9.49
CA PRO A 102 3.74 -1.41 -8.98
C PRO A 102 2.80 -2.20 -9.88
N TYR A 103 1.80 -1.56 -10.50
CA TYR A 103 0.92 -2.22 -11.46
C TYR A 103 1.58 -2.54 -12.79
N LEU A 104 2.62 -1.79 -13.18
CA LEU A 104 3.42 -2.11 -14.37
C LEU A 104 4.32 -3.33 -14.14
N LEU A 105 4.82 -3.50 -12.91
CA LEU A 105 5.67 -4.62 -12.51
C LEU A 105 4.86 -5.83 -12.00
N GLY A 106 3.60 -5.62 -11.60
CA GLY A 106 2.75 -6.62 -10.96
C GLY A 106 3.11 -6.88 -9.50
N GLU A 107 3.92 -6.03 -8.87
CA GLU A 107 4.48 -6.26 -7.54
C GLU A 107 4.65 -4.96 -6.75
N ALA A 108 4.37 -5.01 -5.45
CA ALA A 108 4.65 -3.96 -4.46
C ALA A 108 5.34 -4.56 -3.22
N TRP A 109 6.04 -3.73 -2.45
CA TRP A 109 6.71 -4.14 -1.21
C TRP A 109 5.95 -3.60 0.01
N PHE A 110 5.81 -4.43 1.04
CA PHE A 110 5.20 -4.07 2.32
C PHE A 110 5.89 -4.86 3.44
N ALA A 111 6.27 -4.18 4.53
CA ALA A 111 6.98 -4.79 5.66
C ALA A 111 8.18 -5.68 5.23
N GLY A 112 8.97 -5.21 4.26
CA GLY A 112 10.11 -5.95 3.71
C GLY A 112 9.77 -7.18 2.84
N LEU A 113 8.49 -7.38 2.49
CA LEU A 113 8.00 -8.53 1.74
C LEU A 113 7.36 -8.10 0.41
N PRO A 114 7.56 -8.86 -0.68
CA PRO A 114 6.93 -8.55 -1.96
C PRO A 114 5.52 -9.18 -2.07
N PHE A 115 4.59 -8.44 -2.68
CA PHE A 115 3.19 -8.84 -2.89
C PHE A 115 2.77 -8.60 -4.32
N ASP A 116 2.04 -9.56 -4.89
CA ASP A 116 1.36 -9.42 -6.17
C ASP A 116 0.28 -8.34 -6.05
N VAL A 117 0.28 -7.39 -6.99
CA VAL A 117 -0.70 -6.30 -7.06
C VAL A 117 -1.10 -6.01 -8.50
N ASP A 118 -2.35 -5.62 -8.68
CA ASP A 118 -2.89 -5.06 -9.92
C ASP A 118 -4.04 -4.09 -9.62
N GLU A 119 -4.69 -3.56 -10.64
CA GLU A 119 -5.75 -2.54 -10.52
C GLU A 119 -6.98 -2.99 -9.71
N ARG A 120 -7.05 -4.24 -9.23
CA ARG A 120 -8.11 -4.73 -8.36
C ARG A 120 -7.88 -4.39 -6.88
N VAL A 121 -6.67 -3.99 -6.49
CA VAL A 121 -6.29 -3.74 -5.09
C VAL A 121 -5.52 -2.44 -4.93
N LEU A 122 -5.63 -1.82 -3.75
CA LEU A 122 -4.79 -0.68 -3.38
C LEU A 122 -3.32 -1.08 -3.35
N ILE A 123 -2.43 -0.20 -3.81
CA ILE A 123 -0.99 -0.44 -3.72
C ILE A 123 -0.55 -0.29 -2.24
N PRO A 124 0.08 -1.33 -1.63
CA PRO A 124 0.54 -1.30 -0.25
C PRO A 124 1.44 -0.10 0.07
N ARG A 125 1.08 0.64 1.11
CA ARG A 125 1.81 1.83 1.60
C ARG A 125 1.49 2.21 3.04
N SER A 126 0.89 1.29 3.80
CA SER A 126 0.43 1.57 5.17
C SER A 126 1.61 1.65 6.15
N PRO A 127 1.65 2.65 7.06
CA PRO A 127 2.63 2.68 8.15
C PRO A 127 2.48 1.52 9.14
N ILE A 128 1.36 0.78 9.13
CA ILE A 128 1.16 -0.44 9.94
C ILE A 128 2.27 -1.49 9.69
N ALA A 129 3.02 -1.39 8.58
CA ALA A 129 4.23 -2.18 8.36
C ALA A 129 5.20 -2.16 9.56
N GLU A 130 5.37 -1.04 10.26
CA GLU A 130 6.23 -0.95 11.46
C GLU A 130 5.65 -1.73 12.65
N LEU A 131 4.33 -1.76 12.81
CA LEU A 131 3.67 -2.55 13.86
C LEU A 131 3.80 -4.05 13.58
N VAL A 132 3.72 -4.44 12.31
CA VAL A 132 3.94 -5.82 11.88
C VAL A 132 5.39 -6.25 12.16
N GLU A 133 6.36 -5.43 11.79
CA GLU A 133 7.79 -5.72 11.99
C GLU A 133 8.18 -5.76 13.47
N SER A 134 7.52 -4.96 14.32
CA SER A 134 7.66 -4.99 15.78
C SER A 134 6.76 -6.01 16.47
N GLY A 135 6.04 -6.86 15.73
CA GLY A 135 5.20 -7.92 16.29
C GLY A 135 4.04 -7.44 17.17
N PHE A 136 3.66 -6.16 17.08
CA PHE A 136 2.69 -5.51 17.96
C PHE A 136 3.08 -5.58 19.46
N ASP A 137 4.39 -5.62 19.77
CA ASP A 137 4.95 -5.83 21.11
C ASP A 137 4.39 -4.89 22.20
N ALA A 138 3.95 -3.68 21.82
CA ALA A 138 3.37 -2.71 22.75
C ALA A 138 2.08 -3.22 23.44
N TRP A 139 1.31 -4.07 22.75
CA TRP A 139 0.07 -4.65 23.27
C TRP A 139 0.20 -6.14 23.61
N PHE A 140 1.18 -6.82 23.01
CA PHE A 140 1.39 -8.26 23.13
C PHE A 140 2.82 -8.61 23.61
N PRO A 141 3.30 -8.07 24.74
CA PRO A 141 4.70 -8.18 25.15
C PRO A 141 5.11 -9.59 25.64
N GLU A 142 4.14 -10.40 26.06
CA GLU A 142 4.39 -11.75 26.59
C GLU A 142 4.09 -12.84 25.55
N GLU A 143 2.94 -12.74 24.88
CA GLU A 143 2.47 -13.70 23.90
C GLU A 143 1.83 -12.97 22.71
N PRO A 144 2.16 -13.37 21.45
CA PRO A 144 1.57 -12.76 20.26
C PRO A 144 0.06 -13.04 20.16
N PRO A 145 -0.71 -12.18 19.48
CA PRO A 145 -2.14 -12.40 19.27
C PRO A 145 -2.37 -13.72 18.52
N HIS A 146 -3.25 -14.58 19.04
CA HIS A 146 -3.51 -15.88 18.42
C HIS A 146 -4.47 -15.73 17.24
N ARG A 147 -5.50 -14.90 17.37
CA ARG A 147 -6.49 -14.63 16.32
C ARG A 147 -6.37 -13.19 15.84
N VAL A 148 -5.98 -13.01 14.59
CA VAL A 148 -5.86 -11.68 13.95
C VAL A 148 -6.88 -11.54 12.82
N LEU A 149 -7.48 -10.35 12.73
CA LEU A 149 -8.31 -9.95 11.61
C LEU A 149 -7.64 -8.78 10.89
N ASP A 150 -7.41 -8.95 9.58
CA ASP A 150 -7.11 -7.86 8.65
C ASP A 150 -8.42 -7.48 7.94
N LEU A 151 -8.99 -6.34 8.33
CA LEU A 151 -10.28 -5.86 7.84
C LEU A 151 -10.07 -4.84 6.72
N CYS A 152 -10.85 -4.95 5.63
CA CYS A 152 -10.60 -4.25 4.37
C CYS A 152 -9.25 -4.66 3.75
N ALA A 153 -8.99 -5.97 3.73
CA ALA A 153 -7.65 -6.54 3.51
C ALA A 153 -7.03 -6.23 2.14
N GLY A 154 -7.83 -5.94 1.10
CA GLY A 154 -7.33 -5.66 -0.24
C GLY A 154 -6.45 -6.79 -0.79
N SER A 155 -5.16 -6.51 -1.00
CA SER A 155 -4.16 -7.50 -1.44
C SER A 155 -3.77 -8.52 -0.36
N GLY A 156 -4.23 -8.32 0.88
CA GLY A 156 -3.88 -9.11 2.06
C GLY A 156 -2.52 -8.78 2.67
N CYS A 157 -1.88 -7.68 2.26
CA CYS A 157 -0.48 -7.41 2.63
C CYS A 157 -0.28 -7.28 4.15
N ILE A 158 -1.18 -6.61 4.86
CA ILE A 158 -1.09 -6.44 6.31
C ILE A 158 -1.21 -7.80 7.00
N GLY A 159 -2.31 -8.51 6.80
CA GLY A 159 -2.57 -9.78 7.48
C GLY A 159 -1.58 -10.90 7.12
N ILE A 160 -1.15 -10.99 5.86
CA ILE A 160 -0.13 -11.97 5.43
C ILE A 160 1.22 -11.64 6.04
N ALA A 161 1.64 -10.37 6.04
CA ALA A 161 2.89 -9.96 6.67
C ALA A 161 2.86 -10.23 8.19
N THR A 162 1.72 -9.98 8.86
CA THR A 162 1.51 -10.37 10.27
C THR A 162 1.69 -11.87 10.47
N ALA A 163 1.07 -12.72 9.63
CA ALA A 163 1.21 -14.17 9.75
C ALA A 163 2.64 -14.67 9.55
N LEU A 164 3.44 -13.98 8.73
CA LEU A 164 4.85 -14.30 8.50
C LEU A 164 5.74 -13.88 9.67
N HIS A 165 5.48 -12.72 10.27
CA HIS A 165 6.21 -12.21 11.45
C HIS A 165 5.79 -12.91 12.75
N LEU A 166 4.54 -13.36 12.83
CA LEU A 166 3.95 -14.05 13.98
C LEU A 166 3.51 -15.48 13.57
N PRO A 167 4.41 -16.48 13.59
CA PRO A 167 4.15 -17.81 13.05
C PRO A 167 3.06 -18.61 13.79
N THR A 168 2.70 -18.19 15.02
CA THR A 168 1.66 -18.82 15.84
C THR A 168 0.27 -18.22 15.63
N SER A 169 0.16 -17.10 14.92
CA SER A 169 -1.12 -16.43 14.68
C SER A 169 -1.90 -17.07 13.52
N GLU A 170 -3.21 -17.19 13.69
CA GLU A 170 -4.19 -17.44 12.64
C GLU A 170 -4.80 -16.11 12.20
N VAL A 171 -4.89 -15.89 10.88
CA VAL A 171 -5.29 -14.61 10.30
C VAL A 171 -6.47 -14.76 9.34
N ASP A 172 -7.50 -13.97 9.57
CA ASP A 172 -8.59 -13.76 8.62
C ASP A 172 -8.34 -12.48 7.82
N LEU A 173 -8.37 -12.58 6.49
CA LEU A 173 -8.35 -11.45 5.58
C LEU A 173 -9.78 -11.19 5.11
N ALA A 174 -10.39 -10.10 5.56
CA ALA A 174 -11.78 -9.78 5.28
C ALA A 174 -11.89 -8.62 4.28
N ASP A 175 -12.61 -8.82 3.19
CA ASP A 175 -12.87 -7.77 2.20
C ASP A 175 -14.22 -7.99 1.51
N ILE A 176 -14.87 -6.90 1.12
CA ILE A 176 -16.14 -6.93 0.38
C ILE A 176 -15.93 -7.28 -1.11
N SER A 177 -14.74 -6.98 -1.65
CA SER A 177 -14.38 -7.17 -3.05
C SER A 177 -13.87 -8.59 -3.31
N GLN A 178 -14.66 -9.37 -4.05
CA GLN A 178 -14.22 -10.70 -4.51
C GLN A 178 -12.96 -10.65 -5.39
N GLU A 179 -12.80 -9.56 -6.15
CA GLU A 179 -11.62 -9.32 -7.00
C GLU A 179 -10.38 -9.06 -6.16
N ALA A 180 -10.49 -8.28 -5.07
CA ALA A 180 -9.40 -8.07 -4.13
C ALA A 180 -9.03 -9.39 -3.43
N LEU A 181 -10.02 -10.15 -2.97
CA LEU A 181 -9.78 -11.47 -2.37
C LEU A 181 -9.14 -12.47 -3.34
N ALA A 182 -9.34 -12.33 -4.65
CA ALA A 182 -8.62 -13.14 -5.63
C ALA A 182 -7.11 -12.83 -5.61
N VAL A 183 -6.73 -11.55 -5.51
CA VAL A 183 -5.33 -11.14 -5.33
C VAL A 183 -4.80 -11.58 -3.97
N ALA A 184 -5.57 -11.42 -2.89
CA ALA A 184 -5.18 -11.89 -1.56
C ALA A 184 -4.90 -13.40 -1.53
N ARG A 185 -5.70 -14.21 -2.22
CA ARG A 185 -5.45 -15.67 -2.36
C ARG A 185 -4.19 -15.99 -3.15
N GLN A 186 -3.86 -15.20 -4.18
CA GLN A 186 -2.58 -15.33 -4.90
C GLN A 186 -1.41 -15.06 -3.93
N ASN A 187 -1.50 -13.99 -3.14
CA ASN A 187 -0.49 -13.65 -2.15
C ASN A 187 -0.38 -14.68 -1.00
N ILE A 188 -1.50 -15.25 -0.53
CA ILE A 188 -1.49 -16.37 0.43
C ILE A 188 -0.69 -17.54 -0.13
N SER A 189 -0.91 -17.90 -1.40
CA SER A 189 -0.19 -18.98 -2.06
C SER A 189 1.28 -18.63 -2.29
N ARG A 190 1.58 -17.38 -2.68
CA ARG A 190 2.93 -16.88 -2.94
C ARG A 190 3.83 -16.99 -1.71
N HIS A 191 3.26 -16.75 -0.52
CA HIS A 191 3.98 -16.76 0.77
C HIS A 191 3.85 -18.07 1.55
N ASP A 192 3.16 -19.08 1.02
CA ASP A 192 2.97 -20.40 1.66
C ASP A 192 2.34 -20.33 3.08
N VAL A 193 1.39 -19.41 3.28
CA VAL A 193 0.72 -19.19 4.58
C VAL A 193 -0.70 -19.74 4.65
N GLY A 194 -1.15 -20.49 3.64
CA GLY A 194 -2.53 -20.96 3.51
C GLY A 194 -3.04 -21.89 4.62
N ALA A 195 -2.15 -22.43 5.46
CA ALA A 195 -2.53 -23.20 6.64
C ALA A 195 -3.05 -22.34 7.80
N ARG A 196 -2.70 -21.05 7.83
CA ARG A 196 -3.02 -20.12 8.93
C ARG A 196 -3.72 -18.85 8.46
N VAL A 197 -3.70 -18.56 7.17
CA VAL A 197 -4.31 -17.36 6.59
C VAL A 197 -5.43 -17.74 5.64
N ARG A 198 -6.63 -17.17 5.83
CA ARG A 198 -7.77 -17.39 4.92
C ARG A 198 -8.43 -16.08 4.50
N ALA A 199 -8.87 -16.05 3.25
CA ALA A 199 -9.60 -14.93 2.66
C ALA A 199 -11.12 -15.13 2.82
N VAL A 200 -11.79 -14.18 3.46
CA VAL A 200 -13.22 -14.19 3.79
C VAL A 200 -13.92 -13.03 3.09
N ALA A 201 -14.98 -13.34 2.33
CA ALA A 201 -15.84 -12.32 1.75
C ALA A 201 -16.82 -11.82 2.79
N SER A 202 -16.70 -10.54 3.17
CA SER A 202 -17.48 -9.92 4.24
C SER A 202 -17.65 -8.43 3.98
N ASP A 203 -18.84 -7.89 4.25
CA ASP A 203 -19.01 -6.45 4.44
C ASP A 203 -18.70 -6.16 5.91
N LEU A 204 -17.49 -5.62 6.14
CA LEU A 204 -16.91 -5.48 7.47
C LEU A 204 -17.03 -6.79 8.27
N PHE A 205 -17.84 -6.81 9.33
CA PHE A 205 -17.91 -7.91 10.27
C PHE A 205 -18.98 -8.98 9.97
N ASP A 206 -19.86 -8.74 8.99
CA ASP A 206 -21.08 -9.53 8.74
C ASP A 206 -20.87 -11.05 8.63
N ALA A 207 -19.75 -11.49 8.03
CA ALA A 207 -19.47 -12.90 7.75
C ALA A 207 -18.31 -13.47 8.58
N LEU A 208 -17.89 -12.79 9.67
CA LEU A 208 -16.70 -13.14 10.41
C LEU A 208 -16.98 -14.10 11.59
N PRO A 209 -16.19 -15.20 11.73
CA PRO A 209 -16.42 -16.17 12.79
C PRO A 209 -15.67 -15.83 14.08
N GLY A 210 -16.41 -15.65 15.17
CA GLY A 210 -15.85 -15.58 16.52
C GLY A 210 -15.20 -14.23 16.84
N ARG A 211 -14.25 -14.26 17.79
CA ARG A 211 -13.56 -13.07 18.31
C ARG A 211 -12.07 -13.11 18.00
N TYR A 212 -11.46 -11.92 17.94
CA TYR A 212 -10.06 -11.70 17.59
C TYR A 212 -9.32 -11.01 18.73
N ASP A 213 -8.04 -11.35 18.89
CA ASP A 213 -7.14 -10.66 19.82
C ASP A 213 -6.65 -9.35 19.22
N LEU A 214 -6.51 -9.30 17.89
CA LEU A 214 -6.09 -8.11 17.16
C LEU A 214 -6.97 -7.92 15.93
N ILE A 215 -7.54 -6.74 15.78
CA ILE A 215 -8.16 -6.27 14.53
C ILE A 215 -7.29 -5.14 14.00
N VAL A 216 -6.73 -5.32 12.81
CA VAL A 216 -6.02 -4.27 12.06
C VAL A 216 -6.85 -3.92 10.83
N SER A 217 -6.91 -2.64 10.49
CA SER A 217 -7.62 -2.21 9.29
C SER A 217 -6.96 -0.99 8.67
N ASN A 218 -6.82 -1.02 7.35
CA ASN A 218 -6.58 0.16 6.54
C ASN A 218 -7.82 0.38 5.64
N PRO A 219 -8.94 0.87 6.22
CA PRO A 219 -10.16 1.10 5.47
C PRO A 219 -9.98 2.26 4.49
N PRO A 220 -10.86 2.39 3.48
CA PRO A 220 -10.96 3.63 2.71
C PRO A 220 -11.18 4.82 3.66
N TYR A 221 -10.41 5.90 3.48
CA TYR A 221 -10.49 7.09 4.34
C TYR A 221 -10.39 8.42 3.60
N VAL A 222 -10.35 8.42 2.27
CA VAL A 222 -10.22 9.64 1.48
C VAL A 222 -11.59 10.29 1.32
N ASP A 223 -11.67 11.59 1.60
CA ASP A 223 -12.88 12.37 1.40
C ASP A 223 -13.15 12.66 -0.09
N ALA A 224 -14.42 12.94 -0.41
CA ALA A 224 -14.87 13.14 -1.79
C ALA A 224 -14.21 14.33 -2.52
N ARG A 225 -13.78 15.38 -1.80
CA ARG A 225 -13.10 16.55 -2.38
C ARG A 225 -11.66 16.20 -2.71
N ASP A 226 -10.97 15.51 -1.82
CA ASP A 226 -9.59 15.06 -2.04
C ASP A 226 -9.51 14.07 -3.20
N LEU A 227 -10.45 13.13 -3.28
CA LEU A 227 -10.58 12.22 -4.43
C LEU A 227 -10.71 12.95 -5.77
N ALA A 228 -11.46 14.06 -5.80
CA ALA A 228 -11.71 14.82 -7.02
C ALA A 228 -10.45 15.52 -7.57
N ILE A 229 -9.49 15.85 -6.70
CA ILE A 229 -8.25 16.57 -7.07
C ILE A 229 -7.03 15.65 -7.19
N MET A 230 -7.20 14.34 -7.00
CA MET A 230 -6.10 13.38 -7.05
C MET A 230 -5.36 13.40 -8.40
N PRO A 231 -4.01 13.27 -8.36
CA PRO A 231 -3.18 13.05 -9.55
C PRO A 231 -3.69 11.90 -10.43
N ALA A 232 -3.35 11.94 -11.71
CA ALA A 232 -3.80 10.94 -12.68
C ALA A 232 -3.40 9.51 -12.30
N GLU A 233 -2.25 9.34 -11.65
CA GLU A 233 -1.72 8.08 -11.15
C GLU A 233 -2.67 7.35 -10.19
N PHE A 234 -3.28 8.06 -9.23
CA PHE A 234 -4.19 7.45 -8.24
C PHE A 234 -5.52 6.99 -8.85
N ARG A 235 -5.89 7.49 -10.03
CA ARG A 235 -7.15 7.11 -10.69
C ARG A 235 -7.11 5.68 -11.24
N HIS A 236 -5.94 5.04 -11.22
CA HIS A 236 -5.79 3.63 -11.57
C HIS A 236 -6.06 2.68 -10.39
N GLU A 237 -6.11 3.20 -9.16
CA GLU A 237 -6.47 2.40 -7.99
C GLU A 237 -8.00 2.24 -7.87
N PRO A 238 -8.50 1.16 -7.24
CA PRO A 238 -9.94 0.96 -7.07
C PRO A 238 -10.59 2.10 -6.28
N ALA A 239 -11.63 2.72 -6.84
CA ALA A 239 -12.36 3.79 -6.15
C ALA A 239 -12.95 3.34 -4.80
N LEU A 240 -13.39 2.07 -4.72
CA LEU A 240 -13.88 1.45 -3.50
C LEU A 240 -12.83 1.37 -2.38
N ALA A 241 -11.54 1.33 -2.74
CA ALA A 241 -10.43 1.27 -1.79
C ALA A 241 -9.97 2.65 -1.31
N LEU A 242 -10.50 3.73 -1.88
CA LEU A 242 -10.10 5.10 -1.55
C LEU A 242 -11.19 5.88 -0.79
N GLY A 243 -12.42 5.85 -1.28
CA GLY A 243 -13.48 6.75 -0.79
C GLY A 243 -14.30 6.23 0.39
N SER A 244 -14.57 7.13 1.36
CA SER A 244 -15.36 6.81 2.56
C SER A 244 -16.27 7.96 2.98
N GLY A 245 -17.23 8.30 2.11
CA GLY A 245 -18.23 9.32 2.41
C GLY A 245 -17.73 10.77 2.28
N ALA A 246 -18.45 11.69 2.92
CA ALA A 246 -18.21 13.12 2.77
C ALA A 246 -16.96 13.62 3.53
N ASP A 247 -16.60 12.95 4.62
CA ASP A 247 -15.47 13.31 5.50
C ASP A 247 -14.46 12.18 5.69
N GLY A 248 -14.57 11.10 4.90
CA GLY A 248 -13.62 9.98 4.95
C GLY A 248 -13.87 8.97 6.06
N LEU A 249 -14.96 9.09 6.85
CA LEU A 249 -15.15 8.32 8.08
C LEU A 249 -16.32 7.33 8.05
N ASP A 250 -17.05 7.17 6.95
CA ASP A 250 -18.23 6.28 6.90
C ASP A 250 -17.90 4.83 7.30
N ILE A 251 -16.79 4.30 6.77
CA ILE A 251 -16.33 2.95 7.12
C ILE A 251 -15.76 2.91 8.53
N THR A 252 -14.94 3.90 8.92
CA THR A 252 -14.35 3.99 10.26
C THR A 252 -15.41 4.04 11.36
N ARG A 253 -16.52 4.76 11.15
CA ARG A 253 -17.66 4.81 12.08
C ARG A 253 -18.27 3.43 12.30
N ARG A 254 -18.54 2.69 11.22
CA ARG A 254 -19.05 1.31 11.30
C ARG A 254 -18.07 0.40 12.02
N ILE A 255 -16.77 0.55 11.75
CA ILE A 255 -15.73 -0.20 12.44
C ILE A 255 -15.78 0.06 13.94
N LEU A 256 -15.82 1.33 14.37
CA LEU A 256 -15.88 1.70 15.78
C LEU A 256 -17.15 1.20 16.48
N SER A 257 -18.30 1.21 15.79
CA SER A 257 -19.57 0.73 16.37
C SER A 257 -19.64 -0.79 16.53
N GLU A 258 -18.93 -1.55 15.69
CA GLU A 258 -19.07 -3.01 15.62
C GLU A 258 -17.85 -3.76 16.20
N ALA A 259 -16.64 -3.19 16.16
CA ALA A 259 -15.39 -3.90 16.48
C ALA A 259 -15.40 -4.55 17.86
N ARG A 260 -16.05 -3.94 18.85
CA ARG A 260 -16.10 -4.46 20.21
C ARG A 260 -16.75 -5.84 20.31
N GLU A 261 -17.79 -6.10 19.52
CA GLU A 261 -18.48 -7.40 19.48
C GLU A 261 -17.58 -8.51 18.93
N HIS A 262 -16.55 -8.13 18.17
CA HIS A 262 -15.60 -9.01 17.51
C HIS A 262 -14.24 -9.10 18.20
N LEU A 263 -13.97 -8.31 19.24
CA LEU A 263 -12.73 -8.40 20.04
C LEU A 263 -12.88 -9.35 21.24
N THR A 264 -11.79 -10.02 21.60
CA THR A 264 -11.66 -10.65 22.92
C THR A 264 -11.60 -9.60 24.03
N GLU A 265 -11.70 -9.99 25.30
CA GLU A 265 -11.68 -9.04 26.44
C GLU A 265 -10.39 -8.22 26.50
N ARG A 266 -9.26 -8.77 26.04
CA ARG A 266 -7.96 -8.08 25.95
C ARG A 266 -7.62 -7.66 24.53
N GLY A 267 -8.61 -7.64 23.65
CA GLY A 267 -8.40 -7.40 22.24
C GLY A 267 -8.04 -5.95 21.94
N VAL A 268 -7.35 -5.72 20.83
CA VAL A 268 -6.94 -4.39 20.36
C VAL A 268 -7.42 -4.15 18.94
N LEU A 269 -7.97 -2.97 18.71
CA LEU A 269 -8.32 -2.42 17.41
C LEU A 269 -7.24 -1.41 16.99
N ILE A 270 -6.70 -1.55 15.78
CA ILE A 270 -5.77 -0.60 15.17
C ILE A 270 -6.29 -0.23 13.79
N VAL A 271 -6.47 1.07 13.54
CA VAL A 271 -7.09 1.55 12.29
C VAL A 271 -6.30 2.74 11.74
N GLU A 272 -6.03 2.69 10.44
CA GLU A 272 -5.51 3.82 9.67
C GLU A 272 -6.66 4.68 9.11
N VAL A 273 -6.58 5.99 9.30
CA VAL A 273 -7.51 6.99 8.75
C VAL A 273 -6.78 8.12 8.02
N GLY A 274 -5.45 8.05 7.90
CA GLY A 274 -4.64 9.04 7.18
C GLY A 274 -4.92 10.47 7.65
N ASN A 275 -5.26 11.36 6.71
CA ASN A 275 -5.52 12.78 6.98
C ASN A 275 -6.90 13.06 7.64
N SER A 276 -7.69 12.02 7.89
CA SER A 276 -9.03 12.14 8.49
C SER A 276 -9.00 12.05 10.02
N ASP A 277 -7.82 12.07 10.63
CA ASP A 277 -7.58 12.06 12.08
C ASP A 277 -8.30 13.21 12.80
N HIS A 278 -8.13 14.45 12.34
CA HIS A 278 -8.80 15.62 12.92
C HIS A 278 -10.33 15.56 12.79
N HIS A 279 -10.84 14.97 11.70
CA HIS A 279 -12.27 14.74 11.53
C HIS A 279 -12.78 13.71 12.53
N LEU A 280 -11.98 12.67 12.81
CA LEU A 280 -12.32 11.62 13.75
C LEU A 280 -12.35 12.16 15.20
N GLU A 281 -11.34 12.93 15.59
CA GLU A 281 -11.31 13.58 16.91
C GLU A 281 -12.49 14.54 17.11
N ALA A 282 -12.84 15.32 16.08
CA ALA A 282 -13.99 16.22 16.13
C ALA A 282 -15.32 15.46 16.22
N ALA A 283 -15.43 14.29 15.58
CA ALA A 283 -16.63 13.45 15.63
C ALA A 283 -16.78 12.74 16.99
N PHE A 284 -15.68 12.38 17.64
CA PHE A 284 -15.67 11.62 18.90
C PHE A 284 -14.74 12.26 19.95
N PRO A 285 -15.05 13.48 20.44
CA PRO A 285 -14.14 14.26 21.28
C PRO A 285 -13.88 13.66 22.67
N GLU A 286 -14.75 12.77 23.14
CA GLU A 286 -14.63 12.10 24.43
C GLU A 286 -13.88 10.76 24.34
N VAL A 287 -13.52 10.31 23.13
CA VAL A 287 -12.82 9.03 22.92
C VAL A 287 -11.31 9.25 22.97
N PRO A 288 -10.57 8.52 23.83
CA PRO A 288 -9.14 8.70 23.99
C PRO A 288 -8.36 7.95 22.91
N PHE A 289 -8.42 8.40 21.66
CA PHE A 289 -7.63 7.78 20.58
C PHE A 289 -6.13 7.84 20.89
N LEU A 290 -5.48 6.66 20.95
CA LEU A 290 -4.03 6.57 21.01
C LEU A 290 -3.47 6.68 19.59
N TRP A 291 -3.10 7.89 19.18
CA TRP A 291 -2.42 8.12 17.90
C TRP A 291 -0.98 7.61 17.95
N LEU A 292 -0.59 6.84 16.93
CA LEU A 292 0.71 6.18 16.82
C LEU A 292 1.66 6.98 15.92
N ASP A 293 2.91 7.08 16.33
CA ASP A 293 4.00 7.68 15.55
C ASP A 293 4.90 6.60 14.93
N PHE A 294 5.43 6.88 13.74
CA PHE A 294 6.20 5.94 12.93
C PHE A 294 7.55 6.52 12.49
N GLU A 295 8.61 5.71 12.53
CA GLU A 295 9.96 6.14 12.17
C GLU A 295 10.10 6.43 10.67
N ARG A 296 9.39 5.68 9.82
CA ARG A 296 9.39 5.85 8.35
C ARG A 296 8.32 6.83 7.87
N GLY A 297 7.65 7.51 8.79
CA GLY A 297 6.55 8.42 8.50
C GLY A 297 5.25 7.68 8.17
N GLY A 298 4.23 8.47 7.86
CA GLY A 298 2.82 8.05 7.91
C GLY A 298 2.14 8.63 9.14
N GLN A 299 0.84 8.84 9.06
CA GLN A 299 0.05 9.47 10.12
C GLN A 299 -1.37 8.91 10.15
N GLY A 300 -2.11 9.25 11.19
CA GLY A 300 -3.52 8.88 11.31
C GLY A 300 -3.74 7.40 11.58
N VAL A 301 -2.84 6.72 12.28
CA VAL A 301 -3.13 5.39 12.83
C VAL A 301 -3.43 5.53 14.30
N PHE A 302 -4.61 5.06 14.73
CA PHE A 302 -4.96 4.99 16.15
C PHE A 302 -5.05 3.55 16.63
N ALA A 303 -4.91 3.36 17.94
CA ALA A 303 -5.25 2.13 18.62
C ALA A 303 -6.32 2.37 19.69
N LEU A 304 -7.19 1.38 19.89
CA LEU A 304 -8.15 1.31 21.00
C LEU A 304 -8.19 -0.12 21.54
N THR A 305 -8.21 -0.26 22.85
CA THR A 305 -8.44 -1.54 23.53
C THR A 305 -9.93 -1.88 23.57
N ALA A 306 -10.25 -3.16 23.79
CA ALA A 306 -11.63 -3.60 23.99
C ALA A 306 -12.33 -2.86 25.15
N ASP A 307 -11.60 -2.58 26.25
CA ASP A 307 -12.14 -1.83 27.39
C ASP A 307 -12.48 -0.38 27.04
N GLU A 308 -11.64 0.29 26.24
CA GLU A 308 -11.91 1.65 25.74
C GLU A 308 -13.12 1.66 24.80
N LEU A 309 -13.22 0.68 23.90
CA LEU A 309 -14.39 0.55 23.04
C LEU A 309 -15.68 0.32 23.84
N ASP A 310 -15.65 -0.50 24.90
CA ASP A 310 -16.78 -0.69 25.82
C ASP A 310 -17.14 0.58 26.57
N ALA A 311 -16.14 1.27 27.14
CA ALA A 311 -16.33 2.49 27.91
C ALA A 311 -16.97 3.61 27.08
N HIS A 312 -16.71 3.63 25.77
CA HIS A 312 -17.17 4.64 24.84
C HIS A 312 -18.23 4.15 23.84
N ALA A 313 -18.84 2.98 24.06
CA ALA A 313 -19.84 2.39 23.15
C ALA A 313 -21.01 3.35 22.82
N ALA A 314 -21.44 4.17 23.80
CA ALA A 314 -22.50 5.15 23.60
C ALA A 314 -22.12 6.30 22.64
N SER A 315 -20.81 6.58 22.49
CA SER A 315 -20.31 7.58 21.55
C SER A 315 -20.35 7.08 20.10
N PHE A 316 -20.31 5.76 19.90
CA PHE A 316 -20.30 5.13 18.56
C PHE A 316 -21.70 4.72 18.06
N ALA A 317 -22.74 4.93 18.87
CA ALA A 317 -24.13 4.52 18.60
C ALA A 317 -24.92 5.47 17.69
#